data_AF-A0A920RA77-F1
#
_entry.id   AF-A0A920RA77-F1
#
_cell.length_a   1.000
_cell.length_b   1.000
_cell.length_c   1.000
_cell.angle_alpha   90.00
_cell.angle_beta   90.00
_cell.angle_gamma   90.00
#
_symmetry.space_group_name_H-M   'P 1'
#
loop_
_entity.id
_entity.type
_entity.pdbx_description
1 polymer ?
#
loop_
_entity_poly.entity_id
_entity_poly.type
_entity_poly.pdbx_seq_one_letter_code
_entity_poly.pdbx_strand_id
1 'polypeptide(L)'
;MPDKRFGVWQTPKSAYEKNNNKGETMSKKRIALATLVTSLFFVTQVSGQGGNIITGDGFPNPNQVVTNEWGDLPSGRQWGSTAGIDIDPTDGHVVAYERCGAGGLGGPGINCDRNPVDPIFKFNRHTGEVIANFGGGIMVTPHGIHVDDEGNVWVADFAGNEAGTKGHQVHKFSPDGELLMSLGTAGQPGDGPNHLNQPNDVIVGPNGNIYVAEGIVVRTC
;
A
#
# COMPACT_ATOMS: atom_id res chain seq x y z
N MET A 1 27.20 -4.08 -21.81
CA MET A 1 27.49 -3.62 -20.43
C MET A 1 27.81 -2.14 -20.49
N PRO A 2 27.06 -1.31 -19.76
CA PRO A 2 27.73 -0.45 -18.79
C PRO A 2 26.98 -0.30 -17.45
N ASP A 3 27.79 -0.40 -16.39
CA ASP A 3 27.77 0.33 -15.11
C ASP A 3 26.59 1.30 -14.86
N LYS A 4 25.70 0.94 -13.93
CA LYS A 4 24.78 1.87 -13.27
C LYS A 4 25.22 2.05 -11.82
N ARG A 5 25.96 3.13 -11.57
CA ARG A 5 26.32 3.63 -10.24
C ARG A 5 25.07 3.99 -9.44
N PHE A 6 25.00 3.48 -8.21
CA PHE A 6 24.00 3.83 -7.21
C PHE A 6 24.15 5.29 -6.77
N GLY A 7 23.09 6.07 -6.90
CA GLY A 7 23.00 7.43 -6.36
C GLY A 7 22.10 7.44 -5.14
N VAL A 8 22.68 7.69 -3.96
CA VAL A 8 21.94 8.03 -2.73
C VAL A 8 21.54 9.51 -2.85
N TRP A 9 20.24 9.81 -2.83
CA TRP A 9 19.74 11.19 -2.84
C TRP A 9 19.10 11.55 -1.50
N GLN A 10 19.70 12.54 -0.83
CA GLN A 10 19.10 13.27 0.29
C GLN A 10 18.13 14.33 -0.25
N THR A 11 16.99 14.51 0.41
CA THR A 11 15.95 15.48 0.02
C THR A 11 16.34 16.92 0.36
N PRO A 12 16.10 17.92 -0.52
CA PRO A 12 16.14 19.33 -0.12
C PRO A 12 14.78 19.81 0.41
N LYS A 13 14.87 20.71 1.40
CA LYS A 13 13.76 21.39 2.09
C LYS A 13 12.86 22.21 1.16
N SER A 14 11.61 22.37 1.59
CA SER A 14 10.50 23.07 0.95
C SER A 14 10.79 24.51 0.52
N ALA A 15 10.15 24.94 -0.56
CA ALA A 15 9.93 26.34 -0.88
C ALA A 15 8.46 26.55 -1.27
N TYR A 16 7.78 27.33 -0.44
CA TYR A 16 6.42 27.84 -0.61
C TYR A 16 6.60 29.32 -1.03
N GLU A 17 6.14 29.75 -2.22
CA GLU A 17 5.79 31.17 -2.42
C GLU A 17 4.96 31.49 -3.70
N LYS A 18 3.77 32.04 -3.42
CA LYS A 18 3.04 33.18 -4.04
C LYS A 18 2.71 33.18 -5.53
N ASN A 19 1.42 32.91 -5.79
CA ASN A 19 0.66 33.37 -6.95
C ASN A 19 0.57 34.91 -6.99
N ASN A 20 0.92 35.52 -8.12
CA ASN A 20 0.64 36.92 -8.43
C ASN A 20 -0.20 37.02 -9.72
N ASN A 21 -1.49 37.31 -9.54
CA ASN A 21 -2.41 37.72 -10.60
C ASN A 21 -2.00 39.08 -11.18
N LYS A 22 -1.77 39.15 -12.49
CA LYS A 22 -1.76 40.40 -13.25
C LYS A 22 -2.99 40.45 -14.14
N GLY A 23 -3.75 41.53 -13.98
CA GLY A 23 -5.03 41.74 -14.63
C GLY A 23 -4.92 42.02 -16.12
N GLU A 24 -5.95 41.61 -16.85
CA GLU A 24 -6.24 42.08 -18.20
C GLU A 24 -7.54 42.90 -18.19
N THR A 25 -7.42 44.07 -18.79
CA THR A 25 -8.42 45.13 -18.91
C THR A 25 -9.48 44.80 -19.97
N MET A 26 -10.75 44.80 -19.58
CA MET A 26 -11.90 44.63 -20.47
C MET A 26 -12.25 45.92 -21.22
N SER A 27 -12.38 45.80 -22.55
CA SER A 27 -12.72 46.87 -23.50
C SER A 27 -14.22 47.22 -23.47
N LYS A 28 -14.52 48.52 -23.50
CA LYS A 28 -15.86 49.13 -23.46
C LYS A 28 -16.63 48.90 -24.78
N LYS A 29 -17.82 48.29 -24.73
CA LYS A 29 -18.89 48.54 -25.74
C LYS A 29 -20.32 48.51 -25.16
N ARG A 30 -20.92 49.70 -25.21
CA ARG A 30 -22.31 50.09 -25.53
C ARG A 30 -23.48 49.58 -24.68
N ILE A 31 -24.13 50.56 -24.07
CA ILE A 31 -25.41 50.55 -23.34
C ILE A 31 -26.57 50.25 -24.31
N ALA A 32 -27.45 49.32 -23.93
CA ALA A 32 -28.83 49.26 -24.39
C ALA A 32 -29.73 49.06 -23.16
N LEU A 33 -30.79 49.87 -23.08
CA LEU A 33 -31.69 50.02 -21.95
C LEU A 33 -32.85 49.01 -22.03
N ALA A 34 -33.36 48.64 -20.84
CA ALA A 34 -34.71 48.15 -20.54
C ALA A 34 -34.91 46.62 -20.46
N THR A 35 -35.01 46.13 -19.22
CA THR A 35 -36.28 45.56 -18.69
C THR A 35 -36.17 45.46 -17.17
N LEU A 36 -37.19 45.98 -16.48
CA LEU A 36 -37.31 45.94 -15.03
C LEU A 36 -37.67 44.50 -14.64
N VAL A 37 -36.72 43.70 -14.15
CA VAL A 37 -37.01 42.41 -13.53
C VAL A 37 -36.94 42.63 -12.03
N THR A 38 -38.09 42.63 -11.38
CA THR A 38 -38.24 42.61 -9.93
C THR A 38 -37.44 41.44 -9.35
N SER A 39 -36.36 41.76 -8.65
CA SER A 39 -35.57 40.80 -7.88
C SER A 39 -36.42 40.26 -6.72
N LEU A 40 -37.12 39.13 -6.94
CA LEU A 40 -37.51 38.29 -5.81
C LEU A 40 -36.23 37.64 -5.27
N PHE A 41 -35.67 38.24 -4.22
CA PHE A 41 -34.75 37.54 -3.35
C PHE A 41 -35.55 36.45 -2.63
N PHE A 42 -35.56 35.24 -3.20
CA PHE A 42 -35.82 34.05 -2.40
C PHE A 42 -34.66 33.89 -1.44
N VAL A 43 -34.83 34.34 -0.20
CA VAL A 43 -34.01 33.85 0.91
C VAL A 43 -34.48 32.42 1.14
N THR A 44 -33.83 31.46 0.48
CA THR A 44 -33.82 30.10 1.00
C THR A 44 -33.09 30.18 2.32
N GLN A 45 -33.85 30.17 3.42
CA GLN A 45 -33.25 29.75 4.68
C GLN A 45 -32.80 28.32 4.48
N VAL A 46 -31.51 28.14 4.20
CA VAL A 46 -30.83 26.89 4.54
C VAL A 46 -30.93 26.82 6.05
N SER A 47 -31.97 26.14 6.54
CA SER A 47 -31.94 25.56 7.86
C SER A 47 -30.76 24.59 7.85
N GLY A 48 -29.60 25.08 8.26
CA GLY A 48 -28.46 24.23 8.54
C GLY A 48 -28.89 23.29 9.65
N GLN A 49 -29.25 22.06 9.30
CA GLN A 49 -29.11 20.96 10.24
C GLN A 49 -27.61 20.76 10.41
N GLY A 50 -27.04 21.58 11.30
CA GLY A 50 -25.68 21.43 11.74
C GLY A 50 -25.60 20.13 12.50
N GLY A 51 -24.92 19.16 11.92
CA GLY A 51 -24.46 17.99 12.64
C GLY A 51 -23.61 18.40 13.84
N ASN A 52 -23.45 17.49 14.78
CA ASN A 52 -22.56 17.67 15.90
C ASN A 52 -21.11 17.77 15.39
N ILE A 53 -20.50 18.94 15.48
CA ILE A 53 -19.14 19.20 14.98
C ILE A 53 -18.04 18.45 15.75
N ILE A 54 -18.34 17.94 16.95
CA ILE A 54 -17.40 17.19 17.77
C ILE A 54 -17.47 15.71 17.42
N THR A 55 -18.67 15.16 17.23
CA THR A 55 -18.85 13.72 16.95
C THR A 55 -18.96 13.39 15.46
N GLY A 56 -19.30 14.37 14.62
CA GLY A 56 -19.61 14.18 13.20
C GLY A 56 -21.07 13.78 12.92
N ASP A 57 -21.89 13.54 13.95
CA ASP A 57 -23.27 13.05 13.79
C ASP A 57 -24.13 14.07 13.04
N GLY A 58 -24.82 13.65 11.98
CA GLY A 58 -25.69 14.51 11.19
C GLY A 58 -24.99 15.27 10.07
N PHE A 59 -23.68 15.13 9.90
CA PHE A 59 -23.00 15.49 8.65
C PHE A 59 -23.08 14.33 7.65
N PRO A 60 -23.19 14.61 6.33
CA PRO A 60 -23.02 13.57 5.33
C PRO A 60 -21.63 12.97 5.48
N ASN A 61 -21.53 11.65 5.70
CA ASN A 61 -20.24 10.96 5.72
C ASN A 61 -19.62 11.08 4.31
N PRO A 62 -18.54 11.86 4.12
CA PRO A 62 -17.91 11.99 2.81
C PRO A 62 -17.09 10.75 2.44
N ASN A 63 -16.88 9.83 3.40
CA ASN A 63 -16.17 8.57 3.22
C ASN A 63 -17.17 7.44 2.93
N GLN A 64 -16.70 6.40 2.26
CA GLN A 64 -17.50 5.19 2.04
C GLN A 64 -17.91 4.55 3.38
N VAL A 65 -19.07 3.90 3.38
CA VAL A 65 -19.54 3.09 4.50
C VAL A 65 -18.43 2.09 4.87
N VAL A 66 -18.03 2.07 6.15
CA VAL A 66 -17.08 1.08 6.66
C VAL A 66 -17.79 -0.27 6.62
N THR A 67 -17.38 -1.12 5.70
CA THR A 67 -17.80 -2.53 5.69
C THR A 67 -16.99 -3.25 6.75
N ASN A 68 -17.64 -3.60 7.85
CA ASN A 68 -17.04 -4.49 8.84
C ASN A 68 -17.02 -5.92 8.29
N GLU A 69 -16.07 -6.74 8.75
CA GLU A 69 -16.00 -8.17 8.41
C GLU A 69 -15.86 -8.45 6.89
N TRP A 70 -15.17 -7.54 6.19
CA TRP A 70 -14.87 -7.71 4.77
C TRP A 70 -13.62 -8.57 4.58
N GLY A 71 -13.79 -9.84 4.20
CA GLY A 71 -12.68 -10.75 3.88
C GLY A 71 -12.45 -11.86 4.91
N ASP A 72 -13.32 -12.87 4.95
CA ASP A 72 -13.11 -14.05 5.78
C ASP A 72 -12.05 -14.98 5.17
N LEU A 73 -11.17 -15.52 6.02
CA LEU A 73 -10.24 -16.57 5.60
C LEU A 73 -10.97 -17.91 5.44
N PRO A 74 -10.38 -18.87 4.70
CA PRO A 74 -10.93 -20.21 4.59
C PRO A 74 -11.19 -20.84 5.97
N SER A 75 -12.25 -21.64 6.07
CA SER A 75 -12.71 -22.23 7.34
C SER A 75 -11.57 -22.91 8.12
N GLY A 76 -11.48 -22.60 9.42
CA GLY A 76 -10.44 -23.09 10.32
C GLY A 76 -9.14 -22.27 10.32
N ARG A 77 -8.98 -21.31 9.40
CA ARG A 77 -7.86 -20.37 9.43
C ARG A 77 -8.19 -19.16 10.29
N GLN A 78 -7.19 -18.68 11.03
CA GLN A 78 -7.27 -17.45 11.82
C GLN A 78 -6.30 -16.43 11.26
N TRP A 79 -6.71 -15.17 11.24
CA TRP A 79 -5.84 -14.08 10.82
C TRP A 79 -4.62 -13.98 11.74
N GLY A 80 -3.43 -14.07 11.16
CA GLY A 80 -2.23 -13.49 11.75
C GLY A 80 -2.20 -11.96 11.56
N SER A 81 -1.18 -11.33 12.13
CA SER A 81 -0.86 -9.94 11.88
C SER A 81 -0.71 -9.72 10.38
N THR A 82 -1.53 -8.81 9.86
CA THR A 82 -1.48 -8.30 8.49
C THR A 82 -0.86 -6.91 8.57
N ALA A 83 0.22 -6.66 7.82
CA ALA A 83 0.85 -5.34 7.80
C ALA A 83 0.94 -4.72 6.40
N GLY A 84 0.47 -5.43 5.37
CA GLY A 84 0.45 -4.95 4.00
C GLY A 84 -0.75 -5.44 3.21
N ILE A 85 -1.22 -4.56 2.35
CA ILE A 85 -2.33 -4.72 1.42
C ILE A 85 -2.00 -3.87 0.20
N ASP A 86 -2.37 -4.35 -0.98
CA ASP A 86 -2.29 -3.59 -2.22
C ASP A 86 -3.48 -3.94 -3.13
N ILE A 87 -3.67 -3.17 -4.20
CA ILE A 87 -4.70 -3.39 -5.20
C ILE A 87 -4.03 -3.91 -6.46
N ASP A 88 -4.49 -5.04 -6.97
CA ASP A 88 -4.05 -5.53 -8.27
C ASP A 88 -4.53 -4.56 -9.37
N PRO A 89 -3.63 -3.90 -10.11
CA PRO A 89 -4.01 -2.93 -11.11
C PRO A 89 -4.68 -3.56 -12.35
N THR A 90 -4.56 -4.88 -12.53
CA THR A 90 -5.08 -5.60 -13.70
C THR A 90 -6.57 -5.92 -13.61
N ASP A 91 -7.09 -6.14 -12.40
CA ASP A 91 -8.50 -6.47 -12.16
C ASP A 91 -9.16 -5.71 -10.98
N GLY A 92 -8.38 -4.94 -10.22
CA GLY A 92 -8.83 -4.14 -9.09
C GLY A 92 -9.13 -4.94 -7.83
N HIS A 93 -8.83 -6.23 -7.80
CA HIS A 93 -8.97 -7.06 -6.60
C HIS A 93 -7.90 -6.73 -5.56
N VAL A 94 -8.21 -7.05 -4.32
CA VAL A 94 -7.34 -6.70 -3.19
C VAL A 94 -6.38 -7.84 -2.95
N VAL A 95 -5.09 -7.55 -2.81
CA VAL A 95 -4.08 -8.53 -2.40
C VAL A 95 -3.56 -8.16 -1.03
N ALA A 96 -3.59 -9.09 -0.09
CA ALA A 96 -3.06 -8.90 1.25
C ALA A 96 -2.33 -10.16 1.69
N TYR A 97 -1.55 -10.06 2.75
CA TYR A 97 -0.97 -11.25 3.37
C TYR A 97 -1.25 -11.26 4.86
N GLU A 98 -1.12 -12.44 5.47
CA GLU A 98 -1.10 -12.59 6.92
C GLU A 98 0.12 -13.41 7.36
N ARG A 99 0.63 -13.16 8.57
CA ARG A 99 1.86 -13.80 9.08
C ARG A 99 1.62 -15.23 9.61
N CYS A 100 0.91 -16.05 8.86
CA CYS A 100 0.64 -17.46 9.17
C CYS A 100 0.10 -17.71 10.59
N GLY A 101 -0.81 -16.86 11.07
CA GLY A 101 -1.39 -16.93 12.42
C GLY A 101 -0.53 -16.29 13.52
N ALA A 102 0.55 -15.58 13.17
CA ALA A 102 1.35 -14.84 14.15
C ALA A 102 0.57 -13.67 14.76
N GLY A 103 0.47 -13.59 16.08
CA GLY A 103 -0.18 -12.45 16.76
C GLY A 103 0.63 -11.14 16.79
N GLY A 104 1.86 -11.10 16.26
CA GLY A 104 2.77 -9.96 16.37
C GLY A 104 3.66 -9.75 15.14
N LEU A 105 4.68 -8.89 15.27
CA LEU A 105 5.52 -8.40 14.16
C LEU A 105 6.49 -9.42 13.52
N GLY A 106 6.27 -10.72 13.74
CA GLY A 106 7.24 -11.77 13.43
C GLY A 106 8.41 -11.74 14.42
N GLY A 107 8.62 -12.87 15.08
CA GLY A 107 9.62 -13.04 16.14
C GLY A 107 9.59 -14.49 16.62
N PRO A 108 10.28 -14.83 17.73
CA PRO A 108 10.23 -16.17 18.30
C PRO A 108 8.76 -16.50 18.65
N GLY A 109 8.12 -17.38 17.88
CA GLY A 109 6.65 -17.39 17.85
C GLY A 109 6.11 -17.85 16.51
N ILE A 110 4.78 -17.86 16.38
CA ILE A 110 4.11 -18.35 15.16
C ILE A 110 4.58 -17.46 14.04
N ASN A 111 4.97 -18.06 12.93
CA ASN A 111 5.44 -17.40 11.72
C ASN A 111 5.28 -18.38 10.53
N CYS A 112 5.61 -17.92 9.33
CA CYS A 112 5.39 -18.69 8.12
C CYS A 112 6.41 -19.80 7.87
N ASP A 113 7.52 -19.80 8.61
CA ASP A 113 8.48 -20.91 8.57
C ASP A 113 7.98 -22.12 9.34
N ARG A 114 7.39 -21.90 10.53
CA ARG A 114 6.89 -22.98 11.39
C ARG A 114 5.41 -23.34 11.20
N ASN A 115 4.65 -22.48 10.50
CA ASN A 115 3.29 -22.75 10.07
C ASN A 115 3.18 -22.47 8.56
N PRO A 116 3.55 -23.42 7.69
CA PRO A 116 3.74 -23.19 6.24
C PRO A 116 2.41 -23.23 5.48
N VAL A 117 1.46 -22.40 5.90
CA VAL A 117 0.23 -22.12 5.16
C VAL A 117 0.48 -21.00 4.14
N ASP A 118 -0.31 -20.96 3.08
CA ASP A 118 -0.23 -19.93 2.03
C ASP A 118 -0.59 -18.53 2.56
N PRO A 119 0.36 -17.62 2.83
CA PRO A 119 0.08 -16.40 3.56
C PRO A 119 -0.49 -15.28 2.71
N ILE A 120 -0.36 -15.34 1.39
CA ILE A 120 -0.80 -14.30 0.46
C ILE A 120 -2.20 -14.66 -0.02
N PHE A 121 -3.08 -13.68 -0.05
CA PHE A 121 -4.47 -13.82 -0.44
C PHE A 121 -4.86 -12.76 -1.46
N LYS A 122 -5.65 -13.17 -2.45
CA LYS A 122 -6.36 -12.28 -3.36
C LYS A 122 -7.85 -12.35 -3.05
N PHE A 123 -8.45 -11.20 -2.77
CA PHE A 123 -9.85 -11.06 -2.40
C PHE A 123 -10.63 -10.34 -3.48
N ASN A 124 -11.84 -10.83 -3.73
CA ASN A 124 -12.81 -10.10 -4.54
C ASN A 124 -13.14 -8.78 -3.83
N ARG A 125 -12.75 -7.65 -4.45
CA ARG A 125 -12.92 -6.28 -3.91
C ARG A 125 -14.34 -5.93 -3.44
N HIS A 126 -15.37 -6.60 -3.96
CA HIS A 126 -16.76 -6.29 -3.68
C HIS A 126 -17.37 -7.24 -2.64
N THR A 127 -17.04 -8.53 -2.73
CA THR A 127 -17.65 -9.56 -1.85
C THR A 127 -16.78 -9.92 -0.65
N GLY A 128 -15.47 -9.67 -0.71
CA GLY A 128 -14.51 -10.17 0.29
C GLY A 128 -14.20 -11.66 0.14
N GLU A 129 -14.72 -12.34 -0.88
CA GLU A 129 -14.42 -13.75 -1.12
C GLU A 129 -12.95 -13.93 -1.48
N VAL A 130 -12.30 -14.95 -0.91
CA VAL A 130 -10.95 -15.37 -1.30
C VAL A 130 -11.01 -16.01 -2.68
N ILE A 131 -10.37 -15.37 -3.67
CA ILE A 131 -10.26 -15.85 -5.04
C ILE A 131 -9.06 -16.79 -5.18
N ALA A 132 -7.96 -16.48 -4.50
CA ALA A 132 -6.73 -17.26 -4.52
C ALA A 132 -5.91 -17.05 -3.25
N ASN A 133 -5.06 -18.02 -2.92
CA ASN A 133 -4.03 -17.88 -1.91
C ASN A 133 -2.81 -18.73 -2.27
N PHE A 134 -1.61 -18.25 -1.95
CA PHE A 134 -0.35 -18.88 -2.33
C PHE A 134 0.81 -18.43 -1.42
N GLY A 135 2.02 -18.93 -1.68
CA GLY A 135 3.27 -18.52 -1.01
C GLY A 135 3.67 -19.39 0.19
N GLY A 136 2.98 -20.50 0.43
CA GLY A 136 3.21 -21.39 1.56
C GLY A 136 4.63 -21.94 1.60
N GLY A 137 5.27 -21.87 2.77
CA GLY A 137 6.60 -22.42 3.01
C GLY A 137 7.77 -21.64 2.39
N ILE A 138 7.52 -20.56 1.65
CA ILE A 138 8.57 -19.75 1.01
C ILE A 138 9.21 -18.77 1.99
N MET A 139 8.40 -18.12 2.82
CA MET A 139 8.80 -16.97 3.64
C MET A 139 8.76 -17.26 5.14
N VAL A 140 9.44 -16.44 5.93
CA VAL A 140 9.46 -16.51 7.39
C VAL A 140 8.48 -15.50 7.99
N THR A 141 8.60 -14.23 7.62
CA THR A 141 7.79 -13.11 8.13
C THR A 141 7.53 -12.12 6.99
N PRO A 142 6.41 -12.26 6.26
CA PRO A 142 6.03 -11.26 5.26
C PRO A 142 5.83 -9.88 5.89
N HIS A 143 6.22 -8.85 5.14
CA HIS A 143 6.21 -7.46 5.57
C HIS A 143 5.60 -6.51 4.52
N GLY A 144 6.36 -5.94 3.60
CA GLY A 144 5.78 -5.13 2.53
C GLY A 144 5.20 -6.01 1.43
N ILE A 145 4.14 -5.53 0.78
CA ILE A 145 3.53 -6.17 -0.39
C ILE A 145 3.21 -5.13 -1.45
N HIS A 146 3.46 -5.50 -2.72
CA HIS A 146 3.15 -4.67 -3.87
C HIS A 146 2.71 -5.52 -5.06
N VAL A 147 1.71 -5.08 -5.81
CA VAL A 147 1.33 -5.68 -7.10
C VAL A 147 1.82 -4.81 -8.24
N ASP A 148 2.64 -5.36 -9.13
CA ASP A 148 3.15 -4.62 -10.28
C ASP A 148 2.13 -4.52 -11.42
N ASP A 149 2.43 -3.73 -12.46
CA ASP A 149 1.54 -3.45 -13.60
C ASP A 149 1.15 -4.71 -14.41
N GLU A 150 1.85 -5.83 -14.21
CA GLU A 150 1.57 -7.13 -14.84
C GLU A 150 0.75 -8.06 -13.92
N GLY A 151 0.38 -7.60 -12.72
CA GLY A 151 -0.34 -8.38 -11.71
C GLY A 151 0.57 -9.30 -10.88
N ASN A 152 1.89 -9.19 -11.01
CA ASN A 152 2.79 -10.00 -10.19
C ASN A 152 2.84 -9.44 -8.77
N VAL A 153 2.88 -10.34 -7.79
CA VAL A 153 2.87 -9.98 -6.37
C VAL A 153 4.28 -10.05 -5.80
N TRP A 154 4.77 -8.91 -5.32
CA TRP A 154 6.06 -8.76 -4.68
C TRP A 154 5.88 -8.69 -3.16
N VAL A 155 6.65 -9.48 -2.41
CA VAL A 155 6.56 -9.51 -0.94
C VAL A 155 7.96 -9.46 -0.33
N ALA A 156 8.16 -8.55 0.62
CA ALA A 156 9.37 -8.50 1.44
C ALA A 156 9.27 -9.52 2.60
N ASP A 157 10.28 -10.38 2.73
CA ASP A 157 10.45 -11.33 3.84
C ASP A 157 11.49 -10.80 4.83
N PHE A 158 10.97 -10.20 5.90
CA PHE A 158 11.74 -9.38 6.84
C PHE A 158 12.77 -10.19 7.64
N ALA A 159 12.34 -11.27 8.29
CA ALA A 159 13.17 -12.00 9.24
C ALA A 159 13.82 -13.23 8.62
N GLY A 160 15.08 -13.51 8.95
CA GLY A 160 15.71 -14.81 8.66
C GLY A 160 15.23 -15.89 9.62
N ASN A 161 15.24 -17.15 9.18
CA ASN A 161 15.03 -18.29 10.08
C ASN A 161 16.36 -18.74 10.74
N GLU A 162 16.26 -19.48 11.85
CA GLU A 162 17.42 -19.95 12.62
C GLU A 162 18.38 -20.83 11.80
N ALA A 163 17.85 -21.57 10.82
CA ALA A 163 18.62 -22.42 9.94
C ALA A 163 19.44 -21.63 8.89
N GLY A 164 19.18 -20.33 8.72
CA GLY A 164 19.82 -19.50 7.70
C GLY A 164 19.48 -19.93 6.28
N THR A 165 18.26 -20.45 6.06
CA THR A 165 17.79 -20.99 4.77
C THR A 165 16.69 -20.17 4.12
N LYS A 166 16.05 -19.25 4.86
CA LYS A 166 14.96 -18.38 4.39
C LYS A 166 15.03 -16.99 5.02
N GLY A 167 14.34 -16.05 4.39
CA GLY A 167 14.24 -14.67 4.87
C GLY A 167 15.39 -13.78 4.45
N HIS A 168 15.27 -12.49 4.79
CA HIS A 168 16.14 -11.44 4.27
C HIS A 168 16.12 -11.38 2.74
N GLN A 169 14.93 -11.51 2.18
CA GLN A 169 14.71 -11.58 0.74
C GLN A 169 13.46 -10.78 0.35
N VAL A 170 13.33 -10.51 -0.94
CA VAL A 170 12.07 -10.08 -1.56
C VAL A 170 11.69 -11.13 -2.60
N HIS A 171 10.46 -11.61 -2.58
CA HIS A 171 9.97 -12.63 -3.49
C HIS A 171 8.99 -12.02 -4.50
N LYS A 172 9.10 -12.42 -5.76
CA LYS A 172 8.12 -12.11 -6.82
C LYS A 172 7.34 -13.37 -7.15
N PHE A 173 6.02 -13.28 -7.06
CA PHE A 173 5.09 -14.31 -7.50
C PHE A 173 4.35 -13.85 -8.75
N SER A 174 4.02 -14.78 -9.64
CA SER A 174 3.12 -14.53 -10.75
C SER A 174 1.68 -14.27 -10.24
N PRO A 175 0.76 -13.75 -11.08
CA PRO A 175 -0.63 -13.53 -10.68
C PRO A 175 -1.35 -14.81 -10.23
N ASP A 176 -0.90 -15.97 -10.70
CA ASP A 176 -1.37 -17.32 -10.37
C ASP A 176 -0.59 -17.97 -9.20
N GLY A 177 0.37 -17.26 -8.60
CA GLY A 177 1.04 -17.66 -7.36
C GLY A 177 2.31 -18.49 -7.52
N GLU A 178 2.84 -18.64 -8.73
CA GLU A 178 4.14 -19.28 -8.95
C GLU A 178 5.28 -18.36 -8.52
N LEU A 179 6.28 -18.90 -7.81
CA LEU A 179 7.47 -18.12 -7.44
C LEU A 179 8.36 -17.90 -8.67
N LEU A 180 8.46 -16.65 -9.14
CA LEU A 180 9.21 -16.28 -10.34
C LEU A 180 10.67 -15.94 -10.04
N MET A 181 10.93 -15.21 -8.96
CA MET A 181 12.28 -14.82 -8.56
C MET A 181 12.36 -14.43 -7.09
N SER A 182 13.57 -14.35 -6.57
CA SER A 182 13.87 -13.80 -5.25
C SER A 182 15.10 -12.90 -5.31
N LEU A 183 15.02 -11.75 -4.65
CA LEU A 183 16.14 -10.82 -4.44
C LEU A 183 16.72 -11.03 -3.04
N GLY A 184 18.03 -10.89 -2.89
CA GLY A 184 18.73 -11.21 -1.64
C GLY A 184 19.16 -12.68 -1.55
N THR A 185 20.06 -12.97 -0.62
CA THR A 185 20.58 -14.33 -0.36
C THR A 185 19.84 -14.92 0.82
N ALA A 186 19.17 -16.05 0.61
CA ALA A 186 18.28 -16.67 1.60
C ALA A 186 18.95 -16.85 2.97
N GLY A 187 18.34 -16.27 4.01
CA GLY A 187 18.80 -16.36 5.39
C GLY A 187 20.11 -15.63 5.70
N GLN A 188 20.65 -14.84 4.77
CA GLN A 188 21.95 -14.18 4.90
C GLN A 188 21.80 -12.65 4.87
N PRO A 189 21.64 -11.99 6.03
CA PRO A 189 21.52 -10.54 6.09
C PRO A 189 22.85 -9.86 5.76
N GLY A 190 22.81 -8.73 5.05
CA GLY A 190 24.00 -7.91 4.82
C GLY A 190 23.80 -6.79 3.81
N ASP A 191 24.83 -5.95 3.66
CA ASP A 191 24.79 -4.73 2.84
C ASP A 191 25.49 -4.93 1.47
N GLY A 192 25.79 -6.18 1.12
CA GLY A 192 26.44 -6.54 -0.14
C GLY A 192 25.46 -6.53 -1.32
N PRO A 193 25.95 -6.54 -2.58
CA PRO A 193 25.13 -6.37 -3.77
C PRO A 193 24.05 -7.45 -4.01
N ASN A 194 24.15 -8.60 -3.34
CA ASN A 194 23.19 -9.70 -3.41
C ASN A 194 22.60 -10.05 -2.03
N HIS A 195 22.78 -9.18 -1.05
CA HIS A 195 22.22 -9.34 0.28
C HIS A 195 21.16 -8.27 0.49
N LEU A 196 20.14 -8.65 1.25
CA LEU A 196 19.25 -7.70 1.88
C LEU A 196 19.36 -7.91 3.38
N ASN A 197 19.08 -6.88 4.15
CA ASN A 197 19.03 -6.96 5.61
C ASN A 197 17.70 -6.40 6.07
N GLN A 198 16.80 -7.31 6.43
CA GLN A 198 15.46 -6.97 6.89
C GLN A 198 14.73 -6.02 5.92
N PRO A 199 14.43 -6.47 4.69
CA PRO A 199 13.63 -5.68 3.77
C PRO A 199 12.23 -5.47 4.36
N ASN A 200 11.79 -4.22 4.38
CA ASN A 200 10.50 -3.81 4.91
C ASN A 200 9.47 -3.59 3.81
N ASP A 201 9.89 -3.10 2.64
CA ASP A 201 8.95 -2.85 1.56
C ASP A 201 9.61 -2.93 0.17
N VAL A 202 8.80 -3.10 -0.86
CA VAL A 202 9.23 -3.16 -2.25
C VAL A 202 8.21 -2.48 -3.14
N ILE A 203 8.69 -1.68 -4.09
CA ILE A 203 7.87 -1.14 -5.18
C ILE A 203 8.56 -1.37 -6.52
N VAL A 204 7.76 -1.54 -7.58
CA VAL A 204 8.24 -1.58 -8.96
C VAL A 204 7.84 -0.29 -9.66
N GLY A 205 8.81 0.45 -10.17
CA GLY A 205 8.56 1.67 -10.92
C GLY A 205 8.06 1.37 -12.34
N PRO A 206 7.41 2.35 -13.02
CA PRO A 206 6.87 2.17 -14.39
C PRO A 206 7.91 1.81 -15.46
N ASN A 207 9.20 1.96 -15.15
CA ASN A 207 10.31 1.58 -16.01
C ASN A 207 10.88 0.18 -15.69
N GLY A 208 10.22 -0.59 -14.83
CA GLY A 208 10.65 -1.90 -14.35
C GLY A 208 11.76 -1.87 -13.30
N ASN A 209 12.18 -0.70 -12.82
CA ASN A 209 13.14 -0.62 -11.72
C ASN A 209 12.48 -1.09 -10.41
N ILE A 210 13.19 -1.92 -9.66
CA ILE A 210 12.74 -2.42 -8.36
C ILE A 210 13.42 -1.59 -7.27
N TYR A 211 12.64 -1.05 -6.34
CA TYR A 211 13.14 -0.32 -5.19
C TYR A 211 12.76 -1.09 -3.93
N VAL A 212 13.75 -1.43 -3.12
CA VAL A 212 13.57 -2.14 -1.85
C VAL A 212 13.93 -1.19 -0.71
N ALA A 213 13.03 -1.03 0.25
CA ALA A 213 13.29 -0.30 1.48
C ALA A 213 13.77 -1.29 2.54
N GLU A 214 14.97 -1.08 3.08
CA GLU A 214 15.58 -1.95 4.09
C GLU A 214 15.54 -1.31 5.48
N GLY A 215 15.26 -2.13 6.49
CA GLY A 215 15.31 -1.75 7.88
C GLY A 215 16.74 -1.80 8.41
N ILE A 216 17.24 -0.67 8.92
CA ILE A 216 18.46 -0.68 9.74
C ILE A 216 18.09 -1.20 11.14
N VAL A 217 18.66 -2.33 11.54
CA VAL A 217 18.82 -2.64 12.97
C VAL A 217 20.07 -1.92 13.46
N VAL A 218 19.87 -0.99 14.39
CA VAL A 218 20.96 -0.37 15.14
C VAL A 218 21.64 -1.47 15.95
N ARG A 219 22.86 -1.86 15.56
CA ARG A 219 23.72 -2.67 16.44
C ARG A 219 24.21 -1.74 17.54
N THR A 220 23.70 -1.89 18.76
CA THR A 220 24.38 -1.33 19.94
C THR A 220 25.73 -2.02 20.05
N CYS A 221 26.80 -1.23 19.91
CA CYS A 221 28.17 -1.64 20.20
C CYS A 221 28.31 -2.12 21.65
#